data_AF-A0A1A8HLG3-F1
#
_entry.id   AF-A0A1A8HLG3-F1
#
_cell.length_a   1.000
_cell.length_b   1.000
_cell.length_c   1.000
_cell.angle_alpha   90.00
_cell.angle_beta   90.00
_cell.angle_gamma   90.00
#
_symmetry.space_group_name_H-M   'P 1'
#
loop_
_entity.id
_entity.type
_entity.pdbx_description
1 polymer ?
#
loop_
_entity_poly.entity_id
_entity_poly.type
_entity_poly.pdbx_seq_one_letter_code
_entity_poly.pdbx_strand_id
1 'polypeptide(L)'
;LCGAALLVAARLHDFCRTVKEIINVVKVCETTLRKRLIEFEDTPTSHLTIEEFMRVDLEQECNPPCFTNGLKKIKAQQLELQLRKQIDDVEDELLGYQDEIDAELESCRPKLRGVYAAYAKEDCTSSPSRTVSVESGESGEDIEDAELQAVAKHFGKELDEISLEALIKLDKKTPEDLEEDFPR
;
A
#
# COMPACT_ATOMS: atom_id res chain seq x y z
N LEU A 1 -29.88 -16.99 -5.19
CA LEU A 1 -29.44 -18.38 -5.05
C LEU A 1 -29.97 -19.23 -6.21
N CYS A 2 -31.29 -19.38 -6.36
CA CYS A 2 -31.89 -20.24 -7.39
C CYS A 2 -31.42 -19.95 -8.83
N GLY A 3 -31.29 -18.68 -9.23
CA GLY A 3 -30.82 -18.33 -10.58
C GLY A 3 -29.35 -18.70 -10.85
N ALA A 4 -28.47 -18.55 -9.85
CA ALA A 4 -27.07 -18.98 -9.98
C ALA A 4 -26.99 -20.51 -10.08
N ALA A 5 -27.74 -21.23 -9.23
CA ALA A 5 -27.83 -22.69 -9.28
C ALA A 5 -28.35 -23.20 -10.63
N LEU A 6 -29.39 -22.57 -11.17
CA LEU A 6 -29.95 -22.94 -12.48
C LEU A 6 -28.94 -22.72 -13.62
N LEU A 7 -28.18 -21.63 -13.57
CA LEU A 7 -27.15 -21.35 -14.56
C LEU A 7 -25.97 -22.33 -14.48
N VAL A 8 -25.52 -22.68 -13.27
CA VAL A 8 -24.46 -23.67 -13.06
C VAL A 8 -24.92 -25.04 -13.54
N ALA A 9 -26.12 -25.48 -13.16
CA ALA A 9 -26.70 -26.75 -13.61
C ALA A 9 -26.88 -26.81 -15.12
N ALA A 10 -27.31 -25.71 -15.76
CA ALA A 10 -27.42 -25.66 -17.21
C ALA A 10 -26.07 -25.91 -17.89
N ARG A 11 -24.98 -25.32 -17.37
CA ARG A 11 -23.62 -25.57 -17.89
C ARG A 11 -23.13 -26.98 -17.61
N LEU A 12 -23.43 -27.54 -16.44
CA LEU A 12 -23.07 -28.91 -16.05
C LEU A 12 -23.64 -29.96 -17.01
N HIS A 13 -24.83 -29.70 -17.56
CA HIS A 13 -25.55 -30.58 -18.46
C HIS A 13 -25.52 -30.14 -19.93
N ASP A 14 -24.56 -29.30 -20.31
CA ASP A 14 -24.38 -28.79 -21.69
C ASP A 14 -25.60 -28.06 -22.28
N PHE A 15 -26.47 -27.51 -21.41
CA PHE A 15 -27.52 -26.59 -21.81
C PHE A 15 -26.98 -25.16 -21.86
N CYS A 16 -26.68 -24.69 -23.07
CA CYS A 16 -26.28 -23.30 -23.28
C CYS A 16 -27.46 -22.36 -22.98
N ARG A 17 -27.43 -21.69 -21.82
CA ARG A 17 -28.34 -20.61 -21.43
C ARG A 17 -27.56 -19.35 -21.12
N THR A 18 -28.10 -18.21 -21.55
CA THR A 18 -27.46 -16.91 -21.29
C THR A 18 -27.88 -16.37 -19.94
N VAL A 19 -27.02 -15.56 -19.34
CA VAL A 19 -27.31 -14.85 -18.08
C VAL A 19 -28.60 -14.02 -18.19
N LYS A 20 -28.86 -13.40 -19.36
CA LYS A 20 -30.06 -12.61 -19.62
C LYS A 20 -31.34 -13.45 -19.58
N GLU A 21 -31.33 -14.65 -20.14
CA GLU A 21 -32.47 -15.58 -20.09
C GLU A 21 -32.80 -15.96 -18.65
N ILE A 22 -31.77 -16.29 -17.86
CA ILE A 22 -31.92 -16.65 -16.44
C ILE A 22 -32.52 -15.48 -15.65
N ILE A 23 -31.98 -14.27 -15.84
CA ILE A 23 -32.46 -13.05 -15.20
C ILE A 23 -33.92 -12.79 -15.55
N ASN A 24 -34.30 -12.97 -16.83
CA ASN A 24 -35.66 -12.75 -17.26
C ASN A 24 -36.64 -13.75 -16.62
N VAL A 25 -36.23 -14.96 -16.30
CA VAL A 25 -37.08 -15.96 -15.62
C VAL A 25 -37.13 -15.71 -14.11
N VAL A 26 -35.97 -15.56 -13.46
CA VAL A 26 -35.85 -15.50 -11.99
C VAL A 26 -36.10 -14.09 -11.43
N LYS A 27 -36.18 -13.07 -12.31
CA LYS A 27 -36.50 -11.67 -11.97
C LYS A 27 -35.57 -11.09 -10.89
N VAL A 28 -34.26 -11.24 -11.09
CA VAL A 28 -33.20 -10.70 -10.20
C VAL A 28 -32.20 -9.85 -10.99
N CYS A 29 -31.55 -8.89 -10.34
CA CYS A 29 -30.52 -8.07 -10.97
C CYS A 29 -29.30 -8.92 -11.39
N GLU A 30 -28.67 -8.54 -12.51
CA GLU A 30 -27.43 -9.20 -12.98
C GLU A 30 -26.32 -9.16 -11.93
N THR A 31 -26.17 -8.01 -11.27
CA THR A 31 -25.17 -7.82 -10.20
C THR A 31 -25.39 -8.79 -9.04
N THR A 32 -26.63 -9.06 -8.66
CA THR A 32 -26.98 -10.02 -7.61
C THR A 32 -26.68 -11.45 -8.05
N LEU A 33 -26.99 -11.80 -9.30
CA LEU A 33 -26.66 -13.12 -9.84
C LEU A 33 -25.15 -13.35 -9.88
N ARG A 34 -24.38 -12.36 -10.35
CA ARG A 34 -22.91 -12.38 -10.37
C ARG A 34 -22.33 -12.52 -8.98
N LYS A 35 -22.81 -11.76 -7.99
CA LYS A 35 -22.39 -11.90 -6.59
C LYS A 35 -22.58 -13.33 -6.09
N ARG A 36 -23.72 -13.97 -6.39
CA ARG A 36 -23.99 -15.35 -5.97
C ARG A 36 -23.13 -16.39 -6.67
N LEU A 37 -22.67 -16.13 -7.90
CA LEU A 37 -21.72 -16.99 -8.59
C LEU A 37 -20.32 -16.87 -7.97
N ILE A 38 -19.87 -15.66 -7.64
CA ILE A 38 -18.59 -15.42 -6.95
C ILE A 38 -18.62 -16.04 -5.55
N GLU A 39 -19.71 -15.86 -4.79
CA GLU A 39 -19.89 -16.51 -3.49
C GLU A 39 -19.84 -18.05 -3.59
N PHE A 40 -20.30 -18.64 -4.71
CA PHE A 40 -20.18 -20.08 -4.96
C PHE A 40 -18.74 -20.48 -5.32
N GLU A 41 -18.04 -19.66 -6.10
CA GLU A 41 -16.63 -19.87 -6.46
C GLU A 41 -15.73 -19.99 -5.21
N ASP A 42 -16.02 -19.22 -4.16
CA ASP A 42 -15.28 -19.28 -2.89
C ASP A 42 -15.55 -20.57 -2.06
N THR A 43 -16.47 -21.45 -2.49
CA THR A 43 -16.78 -22.70 -1.80
C THR A 43 -15.95 -23.87 -2.34
N PRO A 44 -15.56 -24.86 -1.52
CA PRO A 44 -14.75 -26.00 -1.97
C PRO A 44 -15.45 -26.83 -3.07
N THR A 45 -16.79 -26.81 -3.11
CA THR A 45 -17.58 -27.47 -4.15
C THR A 45 -17.31 -26.92 -5.55
N SER A 46 -16.94 -25.65 -5.68
CA SER A 46 -16.70 -25.02 -6.99
C SER A 46 -15.46 -25.60 -7.71
N HIS A 47 -14.53 -26.17 -6.94
CA HIS A 47 -13.28 -26.73 -7.43
C HIS A 47 -13.39 -28.21 -7.83
N LEU A 48 -14.54 -28.85 -7.57
CA LEU A 48 -14.77 -30.23 -7.96
C LEU A 48 -14.97 -30.34 -9.47
N THR A 49 -14.45 -31.42 -10.05
CA THR A 49 -14.86 -31.81 -11.40
C THR A 49 -16.33 -32.22 -11.42
N ILE A 50 -16.94 -32.21 -12.61
CA ILE A 50 -18.34 -32.61 -12.79
C ILE A 50 -18.57 -34.03 -12.26
N GLU A 51 -17.65 -34.96 -12.52
CA GLU A 51 -17.74 -36.34 -12.06
C GLU A 51 -17.67 -36.47 -10.53
N GLU A 52 -16.79 -35.69 -9.90
CA GLU A 52 -16.66 -35.69 -8.44
C GLU A 52 -17.88 -35.09 -7.77
N PHE A 53 -18.39 -33.97 -8.29
CA PHE A 53 -19.59 -33.31 -7.77
C PHE A 53 -20.82 -34.22 -7.76
N MET A 54 -20.96 -35.11 -8.74
CA MET A 54 -22.10 -36.03 -8.81
C MET A 54 -21.94 -37.28 -7.91
N ARG A 55 -20.75 -37.53 -7.37
CA ARG A 55 -20.42 -38.75 -6.60
C ARG A 55 -20.17 -38.47 -5.12
N VAL A 56 -19.69 -37.27 -4.79
CA VAL A 56 -19.18 -36.93 -3.46
C VAL A 56 -20.00 -35.80 -2.87
N ASP A 57 -20.56 -36.06 -1.68
CA ASP A 57 -21.10 -35.02 -0.81
C ASP A 57 -20.00 -34.55 0.14
N LEU A 58 -19.77 -33.23 0.20
CA LEU A 58 -18.84 -32.64 1.16
C LEU A 58 -19.56 -32.43 2.51
N GLU A 59 -18.96 -32.91 3.60
CA GLU A 59 -19.46 -32.67 4.96
C GLU A 59 -19.11 -31.27 5.49
N GLN A 60 -18.18 -30.57 4.82
CA GLN A 60 -17.68 -29.27 5.29
C GLN A 60 -18.73 -28.16 5.12
N GLU A 61 -19.13 -27.56 6.24
CA GLU A 61 -19.99 -26.38 6.24
C GLU A 61 -19.20 -25.10 5.90
N CYS A 62 -19.78 -24.25 5.07
CA CYS A 62 -19.21 -22.94 4.74
C CYS A 62 -19.90 -21.83 5.53
N ASN A 63 -19.09 -20.90 6.05
CA ASN A 63 -19.58 -19.74 6.76
C ASN A 63 -20.29 -18.75 5.82
N PRO A 64 -21.31 -18.01 6.30
CA PRO A 64 -21.94 -16.96 5.52
C PRO A 64 -20.96 -15.81 5.24
N PRO A 65 -21.12 -15.06 4.12
CA PRO A 65 -20.21 -14.00 3.73
C PRO A 65 -20.13 -12.86 4.76
N CYS A 66 -21.18 -12.62 5.55
CA CYS A 66 -21.13 -11.62 6.62
C CYS A 66 -20.12 -11.98 7.72
N PHE A 67 -19.95 -13.27 8.02
CA PHE A 67 -19.01 -13.75 9.01
C PHE A 67 -17.57 -13.65 8.48
N THR A 68 -17.31 -14.18 7.28
CA THR A 68 -15.97 -14.14 6.68
C THR A 68 -15.51 -12.71 6.40
N ASN A 69 -16.39 -11.84 5.90
CA ASN A 69 -16.08 -10.43 5.70
C ASN A 69 -15.86 -9.69 7.02
N GLY A 70 -16.61 -10.04 8.07
CA GLY A 70 -16.41 -9.53 9.43
C GLY A 70 -15.00 -9.85 9.96
N LEU A 71 -14.58 -11.11 9.86
CA LEU A 71 -13.24 -11.54 10.27
C LEU A 71 -12.13 -10.85 9.45
N LYS A 72 -12.30 -10.76 8.12
CA LYS A 72 -11.35 -10.04 7.25
C LYS A 72 -11.20 -8.58 7.67
N LYS A 73 -12.32 -7.91 8.01
CA LYS A 73 -12.31 -6.52 8.48
C LYS A 73 -11.55 -6.37 9.80
N ILE A 74 -11.80 -7.25 10.78
CA ILE A 74 -11.09 -7.21 12.07
C ILE A 74 -9.59 -7.42 11.87
N LYS A 75 -9.21 -8.40 11.04
CA LYS A 75 -7.79 -8.68 10.75
C LYS A 75 -7.11 -7.51 10.05
N ALA A 76 -7.79 -6.86 9.10
CA ALA A 76 -7.27 -5.67 8.42
C ALA A 76 -7.03 -4.52 9.40
N GLN A 77 -7.97 -4.26 10.32
CA GLN A 77 -7.82 -3.24 11.35
C GLN A 77 -6.66 -3.54 12.31
N GLN A 78 -6.46 -4.81 12.68
CA GLN A 78 -5.34 -5.21 13.51
C GLN A 78 -3.99 -4.96 12.81
N LEU A 79 -3.90 -5.30 11.53
CA LEU A 79 -2.68 -5.09 10.73
C LEU A 79 -2.38 -3.60 10.56
N GLU A 80 -3.41 -2.79 10.33
CA GLU A 80 -3.29 -1.33 10.25
C GLU A 80 -2.75 -0.73 11.55
N LEU A 81 -3.23 -1.20 12.70
CA LEU A 81 -2.73 -0.76 14.00
C LEU A 81 -1.28 -1.19 14.24
N GLN A 82 -0.92 -2.41 13.84
CA GLN A 82 0.46 -2.89 13.95
C GLN A 82 1.40 -2.07 13.07
N LEU A 83 1.00 -1.80 11.83
CA LEU A 83 1.79 -0.99 10.91
C LEU A 83 1.93 0.44 11.42
N ARG A 84 0.86 1.02 11.97
CA ARG A 84 0.91 2.35 12.58
C ARG A 84 1.92 2.39 13.73
N LYS A 85 1.90 1.40 14.61
CA LYS A 85 2.87 1.33 15.71
C LYS A 85 4.30 1.22 15.18
N GLN A 86 4.55 0.39 14.16
CA GLN A 86 5.88 0.29 13.55
C GLN A 86 6.35 1.60 12.94
N ILE A 87 5.45 2.38 12.34
CA ILE A 87 5.78 3.71 11.84
C ILE A 87 6.15 4.64 12.99
N ASP A 88 5.36 4.66 14.07
CA ASP A 88 5.64 5.48 15.25
C ASP A 88 7.01 5.07 15.89
N ASP A 89 7.30 3.76 15.99
CA ASP A 89 8.59 3.26 16.51
C ASP A 89 9.78 3.69 15.63
N VAL A 90 9.64 3.65 14.30
CA VAL A 90 10.67 4.10 13.34
C VAL A 90 10.85 5.62 13.37
N GLU A 91 9.77 6.38 13.57
CA GLU A 91 9.83 7.84 13.71
C GLU A 91 10.63 8.24 14.96
N ASP A 92 10.42 7.54 16.08
CA ASP A 92 11.18 7.76 17.32
C ASP A 92 12.68 7.45 17.14
N GLU A 93 13.02 6.36 16.43
CA GLU A 93 14.43 6.05 16.08
C GLU A 93 15.04 7.15 15.21
N LEU A 94 14.29 7.65 14.22
CA LEU A 94 14.75 8.70 13.30
C LEU A 94 14.98 10.03 14.02
N LEU A 95 14.11 10.38 14.98
CA LEU A 95 14.30 11.53 15.87
C LEU A 95 15.55 11.40 16.73
N GLY A 96 15.83 10.20 17.25
CA GLY A 96 17.06 9.94 17.99
C GLY A 96 18.32 10.17 17.15
N TYR A 97 18.32 9.71 15.90
CA TYR A 97 19.43 9.98 14.97
C TYR A 97 19.55 11.47 14.61
N GLN A 98 18.43 12.19 14.45
CA GLN A 98 18.43 13.63 14.20
C GLN A 98 19.13 14.39 15.33
N ASP A 99 18.78 14.09 16.58
CA ASP A 99 19.39 14.72 17.76
C ASP A 99 20.90 14.44 17.86
N GLU A 100 21.31 13.21 17.56
CA GLU A 100 22.74 12.83 17.56
C GLU A 100 23.53 13.57 16.47
N ILE A 101 22.97 13.67 15.26
CA ILE A 101 23.57 14.43 14.15
C ILE A 101 23.69 15.91 14.53
N ASP A 102 22.64 16.52 15.06
CA ASP A 102 22.63 17.94 15.42
C ASP A 102 23.63 18.26 16.54
N ALA A 103 23.75 17.37 17.54
CA ALA A 103 24.74 17.49 18.60
C ALA A 103 26.18 17.42 18.07
N GLU A 104 26.46 16.52 17.12
CA GLU A 104 27.78 16.36 16.53
C GLU A 104 28.12 17.53 15.57
N LEU A 105 27.13 18.03 14.82
CA LEU A 105 27.28 19.23 14.01
C LEU A 105 27.63 20.45 14.87
N GLU A 106 26.93 20.64 16.00
CA GLU A 106 27.20 21.74 16.94
C GLU A 106 28.58 21.60 17.61
N SER A 107 29.03 20.37 17.89
CA SER A 107 30.35 20.11 18.45
C SER A 107 31.48 20.45 17.46
N CYS A 108 31.25 20.20 16.17
CA CYS A 108 32.17 20.48 15.08
C CYS A 108 32.16 21.95 14.63
N ARG A 109 31.24 22.79 15.12
CA ARG A 109 31.20 24.21 14.75
C ARG A 109 32.48 24.95 15.19
N PRO A 110 33.14 25.70 14.28
CA PRO A 110 34.34 26.46 14.64
C PRO A 110 34.03 27.52 15.70
N LYS A 111 34.55 27.36 16.92
CA LYS A 111 34.43 28.38 17.97
C LYS A 111 35.38 29.54 17.68
N LEU A 112 34.93 30.55 16.94
CA LEU A 112 35.68 31.80 16.72
C LEU A 112 36.04 32.42 18.08
N ARG A 113 37.35 32.64 18.32
CA ARG A 113 37.89 33.25 19.56
C ARG A 113 38.42 34.66 19.30
N GLY A 114 38.40 35.51 20.32
CA GLY A 114 38.99 36.86 20.27
C GLY A 114 38.10 37.88 19.53
N VAL A 115 38.72 38.84 18.83
CA VAL A 115 38.01 39.96 18.15
C VAL A 115 36.97 39.48 17.14
N TYR A 116 37.17 38.29 16.55
CA TYR A 116 36.26 37.70 15.57
C TYR A 116 35.10 36.89 16.20
N ALA A 117 35.08 36.70 17.52
CA ALA A 117 34.02 35.96 18.21
C ALA A 117 32.62 36.62 18.08
N ALA A 118 32.58 37.94 17.81
CA ALA A 118 31.33 38.67 17.61
C ALA A 118 30.57 38.25 16.34
N TYR A 119 31.29 37.77 15.31
CA TYR A 119 30.69 37.37 14.03
C TYR A 119 30.14 35.94 14.04
N ALA A 120 30.43 35.13 15.07
CA ALA A 120 29.97 33.74 15.17
C ALA A 120 28.55 33.59 15.73
N LYS A 121 27.93 34.68 16.19
CA LYS A 121 26.67 34.67 16.95
C LYS A 121 25.43 34.97 16.10
N GLU A 122 25.60 35.25 14.82
CA GLU A 122 24.48 35.49 13.92
C GLU A 122 24.20 34.17 13.19
N ASP A 123 23.30 33.36 13.76
CA ASP A 123 22.45 32.35 13.09
C ASP A 123 21.75 31.45 14.13
N CYS A 124 21.01 32.05 15.07
CA CYS A 124 20.13 31.31 16.01
C CYS A 124 18.74 31.95 16.14
N THR A 125 18.31 32.71 15.14
CA THR A 125 16.92 33.23 15.06
C THR A 125 16.22 32.63 13.86
N SER A 126 15.91 31.33 13.94
CA SER A 126 14.75 30.65 13.36
C SER A 126 15.06 29.17 13.18
N SER A 127 14.91 28.39 14.25
CA SER A 127 14.35 27.05 14.06
C SER A 127 12.85 27.26 13.89
N PRO A 128 12.25 27.12 12.68
CA PRO A 128 10.84 26.86 12.64
C PRO A 128 10.69 25.46 13.24
N SER A 129 10.03 25.38 14.38
CA SER A 129 9.38 24.15 14.81
C SER A 129 8.54 23.66 13.63
N ARG A 130 9.03 22.66 12.91
CA ARG A 130 8.32 22.03 11.79
C ARG A 130 7.23 21.13 12.36
N THR A 131 6.24 21.77 12.99
CA THR A 131 4.87 21.26 12.95
C THR A 131 4.42 21.41 11.51
N VAL A 132 4.28 20.30 10.78
CA VAL A 132 3.62 20.27 9.47
C VAL A 132 2.11 20.51 9.65
N SER A 133 1.76 21.75 9.98
CA SER A 133 0.42 22.28 9.77
C SER A 133 0.39 22.83 8.37
N VAL A 134 -0.26 22.08 7.48
CA VAL A 134 -0.56 22.52 6.11
C VAL A 134 -1.59 23.63 6.19
N GLU A 135 -1.15 24.88 6.07
CA GLU A 135 -2.02 25.99 5.69
C GLU A 135 -1.31 26.92 4.70
N SER A 136 -1.98 27.11 3.57
CA SER A 136 -1.54 27.81 2.37
C SER A 136 -1.46 29.33 2.57
N GLY A 137 -0.44 29.98 2.00
CA GLY A 137 -0.49 31.42 1.73
C GLY A 137 0.85 32.18 1.70
N GLU A 138 1.67 31.89 0.67
CA GLU A 138 2.40 32.87 -0.17
C GLU A 138 3.22 34.01 0.50
N SER A 139 4.55 33.86 0.56
CA SER A 139 5.53 34.79 -0.06
C SER A 139 6.96 34.53 0.44
N GLY A 140 7.73 33.78 -0.34
CA GLY A 140 9.16 33.52 -0.12
C GLY A 140 9.75 32.48 -1.08
N GLU A 141 9.34 32.51 -2.35
CA GLU A 141 9.51 31.40 -3.30
C GLU A 141 10.90 31.26 -3.94
N ASP A 142 11.87 32.14 -3.69
CA ASP A 142 13.08 32.16 -4.54
C ASP A 142 14.31 31.41 -3.98
N ILE A 143 14.34 31.09 -2.68
CA ILE A 143 15.58 30.59 -2.03
C ILE A 143 15.60 29.05 -1.91
N GLU A 144 14.47 28.43 -1.59
CA GLU A 144 14.40 26.97 -1.36
C GLU A 144 14.50 26.16 -2.66
N ASP A 145 13.98 26.69 -3.77
CA ASP A 145 14.03 26.05 -5.08
C ASP A 145 15.45 25.95 -5.64
N ALA A 146 16.32 26.91 -5.31
CA ALA A 146 17.72 26.92 -5.76
C ALA A 146 18.54 25.80 -5.10
N GLU A 147 18.30 25.52 -3.81
CA GLU A 147 18.98 24.45 -3.08
C GLU A 147 18.51 23.07 -3.52
N LEU A 148 17.19 22.88 -3.66
CA LEU A 148 16.58 21.64 -4.15
C LEU A 148 17.06 21.33 -5.58
N GLN A 149 17.20 22.34 -6.43
CA GLN A 149 17.69 22.18 -7.80
C GLN A 149 19.19 21.91 -7.88
N ALA A 150 20.00 22.43 -6.94
CA ALA A 150 21.41 22.12 -6.84
C ALA A 150 21.66 20.66 -6.44
N VAL A 151 20.85 20.14 -5.50
CA VAL A 151 20.91 18.73 -5.08
C VAL A 151 20.45 17.80 -6.21
N ALA A 152 19.34 18.11 -6.89
CA ALA A 152 18.86 17.33 -8.03
C ALA A 152 19.91 17.23 -9.15
N LYS A 153 20.62 18.34 -9.45
CA LYS A 153 21.72 18.36 -10.42
C LYS A 153 22.92 17.51 -10.00
N HIS A 154 23.26 17.47 -8.71
CA HIS A 154 24.39 16.69 -8.21
C HIS A 154 24.15 15.18 -8.32
N PHE A 155 22.89 14.74 -8.20
CA PHE A 155 22.52 13.32 -8.31
C PHE A 155 22.11 12.88 -9.71
N GLY A 156 22.12 13.80 -10.69
CA GLY A 156 21.87 13.48 -12.11
C GLY A 156 20.47 12.94 -12.38
N LYS A 157 19.48 13.28 -11.55
CA LYS A 157 18.09 12.82 -11.67
C LYS A 157 17.16 14.02 -11.77
N GLU A 158 16.43 14.11 -12.86
CA GLU A 158 15.31 15.05 -12.99
C GLU A 158 14.21 14.64 -12.00
N LEU A 159 13.65 15.61 -11.28
CA LEU A 159 12.65 15.40 -10.21
C LEU A 159 11.38 14.68 -10.68
N ASP A 160 11.19 14.54 -12.00
CA ASP A 160 10.05 13.88 -12.62
C ASP A 160 10.18 12.35 -12.71
N GLU A 161 11.34 11.77 -12.36
CA GLU A 161 11.57 10.31 -12.47
C GLU A 161 11.14 9.49 -11.24
N ILE A 162 10.75 10.13 -10.13
CA ILE A 162 10.24 9.42 -8.94
C ILE A 162 8.74 9.22 -9.11
N SER A 163 8.37 8.39 -10.10
CA SER A 163 7.01 7.88 -10.18
C SER A 163 6.77 6.86 -9.06
N LEU A 164 5.56 6.82 -8.51
CA LEU A 164 5.11 5.79 -7.56
C LEU A 164 5.39 4.36 -8.07
N GLU A 165 5.45 4.16 -9.38
CA GLU A 165 5.81 2.89 -10.01
C GLU A 165 7.27 2.49 -9.77
N ALA A 166 8.21 3.43 -9.71
CA ALA A 166 9.62 3.14 -9.44
C ALA A 166 9.86 2.65 -8.00
N LEU A 167 9.14 3.23 -7.03
CA LEU A 167 9.19 2.83 -5.62
C LEU A 167 8.60 1.42 -5.40
N ILE A 168 7.48 1.12 -6.06
CA ILE A 168 6.86 -0.22 -6.01
C ILE A 168 7.76 -1.29 -6.66
N LYS A 169 8.59 -0.90 -7.64
CA LYS A 169 9.51 -1.81 -8.34
C LYS A 169 10.74 -2.16 -7.50
N LEU A 170 11.20 -1.26 -6.64
CA LEU A 170 12.30 -1.49 -5.70
C LEU A 170 11.90 -2.41 -4.55
N ASP A 171 10.67 -2.26 -4.04
CA ASP A 171 10.15 -3.06 -2.91
C ASP A 171 9.86 -4.53 -3.28
N LYS A 172 9.67 -4.82 -4.57
CA LYS A 172 9.39 -6.18 -5.08
C LYS A 172 10.64 -7.00 -5.40
N LYS A 173 11.85 -6.43 -5.32
CA LYS A 173 13.07 -7.17 -5.69
C LYS A 173 13.53 -8.04 -4.53
N THR A 174 13.11 -9.30 -4.55
CA THR A 174 13.60 -10.33 -3.64
C THR A 174 15.09 -10.61 -3.88
N PRO A 175 15.86 -11.04 -2.85
CA PRO A 175 17.32 -11.20 -2.93
C PRO A 175 17.82 -12.27 -3.92
N GLU A 176 16.93 -12.99 -4.59
CA GLU A 176 17.28 -14.02 -5.58
C GLU A 176 17.63 -13.44 -6.97
N ASP A 177 17.28 -12.17 -7.26
CA ASP A 177 17.52 -11.53 -8.57
C ASP A 177 18.94 -10.93 -8.73
N LEU A 178 19.88 -11.24 -7.82
CA LEU A 178 21.24 -10.68 -7.84
C LEU A 178 22.32 -11.64 -8.39
N GLU A 179 21.97 -12.88 -8.76
CA GLU A 179 22.96 -13.85 -9.25
C GLU A 179 23.10 -13.94 -10.79
N GLU A 180 22.27 -13.26 -11.59
CA GLU A 180 22.34 -13.40 -13.06
C GLU A 180 23.27 -12.40 -13.78
N ASP A 181 23.86 -11.42 -13.11
CA ASP A 181 24.57 -10.31 -13.78
C ASP A 181 26.10 -10.31 -13.61
N PHE A 182 26.72 -11.50 -13.64
CA PHE A 182 28.17 -11.63 -13.84
C PHE A 182 28.48 -12.33 -15.18
N PRO A 183 29.08 -11.63 -16.16
CA PRO A 183 29.59 -12.29 -17.35
C PRO A 183 30.83 -13.13 -16.99
N ARG A 184 30.87 -14.37 -17.48
CA ARG A 184 31.99 -15.30 -17.34
C ARG A 184 33.17 -14.92 -18.23
#